data_AF-A0A239D5M7-F1
#
_entry.id   AF-A0A239D5M7-F1
#
_cell.length_a   1.000
_cell.length_b   1.000
_cell.length_c   1.000
_cell.angle_alpha   90.00
_cell.angle_beta   90.00
_cell.angle_gamma   90.00
#
_symmetry.space_group_name_H-M   'P 1'
#
loop_
_entity.id
_entity.type
_entity.pdbx_description
1 polymer ?
#
loop_
_entity_poly.entity_id
_entity_poly.type
_entity_poly.pdbx_seq_one_letter_code
_entity_poly.pdbx_strand_id
1 'polypeptide(L)'
;MTPPPPRQPPGAPDPGQDPPAHARRGWWTSSAGLSALAALGAAALVLAVFLAGVGGGGTAAPERSPSPGGPRIVLQPAQVAGLDAFTAGTAGEFPPADAPAPTLTPGPPAAYGAPSVSGGTRALYGGTKGRASCDVAEQTRYLTEDPGKAAAFARVAVIDADGIGRYLKSLTPALLRADTRVTDHGYADGSETSFAAVLEAGTAVLVDDRGVPRVRCAGGNPLSAPKAAEGAGHTGQPWPGFRASEVVAVHPASQTHRSFVLYDAGRDKLFRRPAGTRGADDTWLG
;
A
#
# COMPACT_ATOMS: atom_id res chain seq x y z
N MET A 1 -1.39 -22.83 -78.97
CA MET A 1 -1.42 -23.04 -77.52
C MET A 1 -0.84 -24.40 -77.24
N THR A 2 0.38 -24.43 -76.69
CA THR A 2 1.05 -25.67 -76.29
C THR A 2 2.04 -25.28 -75.18
N PRO A 3 1.99 -25.91 -74.00
CA PRO A 3 2.75 -25.45 -72.84
C PRO A 3 4.24 -25.77 -73.00
N PRO A 4 5.13 -24.98 -72.38
CA PRO A 4 6.56 -25.33 -72.36
C PRO A 4 6.81 -26.58 -71.50
N PRO A 5 7.78 -27.42 -71.91
CA PRO A 5 8.09 -28.70 -71.26
C PRO A 5 8.78 -28.52 -69.89
N PRO A 6 8.70 -29.55 -69.01
CA PRO A 6 9.28 -29.51 -67.67
C PRO A 6 10.82 -29.52 -67.70
N ARG A 7 11.42 -28.85 -66.71
CA ARG A 7 12.88 -28.73 -66.54
C ARG A 7 13.51 -30.08 -66.16
N GLN A 8 14.54 -30.48 -66.91
CA GLN A 8 15.47 -31.55 -66.53
C GLN A 8 16.59 -30.98 -65.62
N PRO A 9 16.96 -31.62 -64.51
CA PRO A 9 18.32 -31.55 -63.93
C PRO A 9 19.22 -32.51 -64.75
N PRO A 10 20.58 -32.55 -64.70
CA PRO A 10 21.40 -32.46 -63.48
C PRO A 10 22.87 -31.98 -63.72
N GLY A 11 23.73 -32.13 -62.72
CA GLY A 11 25.19 -32.18 -62.90
C GLY A 11 25.90 -32.49 -61.57
N ALA A 12 26.39 -33.71 -61.42
CA ALA A 12 27.18 -34.16 -60.28
C ALA A 12 28.63 -33.62 -60.33
N PRO A 13 29.32 -33.49 -59.19
CA PRO A 13 30.77 -33.59 -59.14
C PRO A 13 31.21 -35.04 -58.90
N ASP A 14 32.27 -35.45 -59.61
CA ASP A 14 33.07 -36.67 -59.42
C ASP A 14 34.55 -36.25 -59.30
N PRO A 15 35.50 -37.12 -58.94
CA PRO A 15 35.77 -37.75 -57.65
C PRO A 15 37.08 -37.23 -57.04
N GLY A 16 37.34 -37.56 -55.77
CA GLY A 16 38.72 -37.62 -55.29
C GLY A 16 38.89 -37.37 -53.81
N GLN A 17 38.64 -38.39 -52.99
CA GLN A 17 39.64 -39.02 -52.13
C GLN A 17 38.93 -39.93 -51.12
N ASP A 18 39.27 -41.22 -51.20
CA ASP A 18 38.80 -42.26 -50.29
C ASP A 18 39.54 -42.26 -48.93
N PRO A 19 38.93 -42.86 -47.88
CA PRO A 19 39.31 -42.80 -46.47
C PRO A 19 40.19 -44.01 -46.06
N PRO A 20 40.55 -44.23 -44.78
CA PRO A 20 39.67 -44.95 -43.82
C PRO A 20 39.92 -44.46 -42.35
N ALA A 21 39.35 -44.96 -41.25
CA ALA A 21 38.69 -46.21 -40.87
C ALA A 21 37.79 -45.90 -39.64
N HIS A 22 36.54 -46.37 -39.59
CA HIS A 22 36.07 -47.55 -38.81
C HIS A 22 36.57 -47.59 -37.34
N ALA A 23 35.75 -47.79 -36.31
CA ALA A 23 34.64 -48.74 -36.22
C ALA A 23 33.63 -48.30 -35.11
N ARG A 24 32.32 -48.26 -35.41
CA ARG A 24 31.26 -49.24 -35.07
C ARG A 24 30.95 -49.33 -33.56
N ARG A 25 29.82 -48.78 -33.09
CA ARG A 25 28.41 -49.25 -33.18
C ARG A 25 28.06 -50.39 -32.21
N GLY A 26 26.94 -50.14 -31.51
CA GLY A 26 25.98 -51.13 -31.01
C GLY A 26 26.13 -51.39 -29.52
N TRP A 27 25.09 -51.67 -28.73
CA TRP A 27 23.69 -51.98 -28.99
C TRP A 27 23.08 -52.46 -27.65
N TRP A 28 21.86 -52.00 -27.35
CA TRP A 28 20.78 -52.69 -26.61
C TRP A 28 21.12 -53.62 -25.43
N THR A 29 20.59 -53.32 -24.24
CA THR A 29 19.35 -53.90 -23.67
C THR A 29 19.19 -53.54 -22.19
N SER A 30 17.93 -53.44 -21.78
CA SER A 30 17.46 -53.22 -20.41
C SER A 30 17.64 -54.46 -19.53
N SER A 31 17.93 -54.30 -18.25
CA SER A 31 17.44 -55.19 -17.18
C SER A 31 17.59 -54.57 -15.79
N ALA A 32 16.59 -54.87 -14.97
CA ALA A 32 16.37 -54.38 -13.62
C ALA A 32 17.33 -54.97 -12.58
N GLY A 33 17.47 -54.29 -11.44
CA GLY A 33 18.13 -54.84 -10.25
C GLY A 33 17.99 -53.92 -9.04
N LEU A 34 17.03 -54.24 -8.18
CA LEU A 34 16.83 -53.67 -6.84
C LEU A 34 17.85 -54.23 -5.83
N SER A 35 18.06 -53.47 -4.75
CA SER A 35 18.62 -53.83 -3.42
C SER A 35 20.11 -53.54 -3.23
N ALA A 36 20.62 -53.08 -2.08
CA ALA A 36 20.07 -52.50 -0.84
C ALA A 36 21.28 -52.05 0.03
N LEU A 37 20.98 -51.23 1.05
CA LEU A 37 21.70 -50.99 2.32
C LEU A 37 22.87 -49.99 2.41
N ALA A 38 22.67 -49.01 3.32
CA ALA A 38 23.57 -48.46 4.35
C ALA A 38 23.41 -46.92 4.42
N ALA A 39 23.30 -46.22 5.53
CA ALA A 39 23.14 -46.50 6.96
C ALA A 39 22.70 -45.17 7.62
N LEU A 40 22.06 -45.25 8.78
CA LEU A 40 21.64 -44.10 9.62
C LEU A 40 22.86 -43.30 10.14
N GLY A 41 22.72 -41.97 10.22
CA GLY A 41 23.63 -41.08 10.95
C GLY A 41 23.09 -39.65 11.02
N ALA A 42 22.56 -39.28 12.19
CA ALA A 42 22.01 -37.96 12.48
C ALA A 42 23.10 -36.92 12.80
N ALA A 43 22.68 -35.65 12.68
CA ALA A 43 23.25 -34.42 13.26
C ALA A 43 24.29 -33.65 12.43
N ALA A 44 23.87 -32.50 11.89
CA ALA A 44 24.72 -31.32 11.76
C ALA A 44 23.87 -30.05 11.91
N LEU A 45 24.36 -29.15 12.76
CA LEU A 45 23.78 -27.90 13.24
C LEU A 45 23.22 -27.00 12.11
N VAL A 46 22.01 -26.46 12.30
CA VAL A 46 21.60 -25.24 11.59
C VAL A 46 22.24 -24.06 12.31
N LEU A 47 23.36 -23.59 11.77
CA LEU A 47 24.04 -22.37 12.18
C LEU A 47 23.17 -21.17 11.77
N ALA A 48 22.67 -20.44 12.77
CA ALA A 48 22.06 -19.13 12.56
C ALA A 48 23.13 -18.14 12.06
N VAL A 49 23.05 -17.77 10.80
CA VAL A 49 23.84 -16.65 10.25
C VAL A 49 22.97 -15.41 10.27
N PHE A 50 23.11 -14.64 11.35
CA PHE A 50 22.77 -13.23 11.36
C PHE A 50 23.77 -12.50 10.47
N LEU A 51 23.30 -11.94 9.36
CA LEU A 51 24.01 -10.86 8.66
C LEU A 51 23.20 -9.58 8.81
N ALA A 52 23.66 -8.76 9.76
CA ALA A 52 23.38 -7.34 9.76
C ALA A 52 24.45 -6.64 8.89
N GLY A 53 23.97 -5.79 7.99
CA GLY A 53 24.72 -4.65 7.45
C GLY A 53 25.28 -4.82 6.04
N VAL A 54 24.63 -4.23 5.03
CA VAL A 54 25.06 -2.94 4.44
C VAL A 54 24.28 -2.64 3.15
N GLY A 55 23.69 -1.45 3.08
CA GLY A 55 23.61 -0.64 1.87
C GLY A 55 22.65 -1.03 0.75
N GLY A 56 21.74 -0.10 0.42
CA GLY A 56 21.27 0.09 -0.96
C GLY A 56 19.79 -0.17 -1.18
N GLY A 57 19.05 0.92 -1.44
CA GLY A 57 17.74 1.01 -2.08
C GLY A 57 16.90 -0.27 -2.15
N GLY A 58 16.12 -0.54 -1.11
CA GLY A 58 15.14 -1.62 -1.11
C GLY A 58 13.73 -1.04 -1.07
N THR A 59 12.94 -1.27 -2.12
CA THR A 59 11.48 -1.19 -2.04
C THR A 59 11.01 -2.13 -0.93
N ALA A 60 10.58 -1.58 0.20
CA ALA A 60 10.13 -2.36 1.35
C ALA A 60 8.99 -3.28 0.91
N ALA A 61 9.19 -4.60 1.08
CA ALA A 61 8.13 -5.57 0.88
C ALA A 61 7.03 -5.34 1.94
N PRO A 62 5.74 -5.46 1.59
CA PRO A 62 4.65 -5.26 2.53
C PRO A 62 4.76 -6.25 3.69
N GLU A 63 4.63 -5.73 4.92
CA GLU A 63 4.61 -6.56 6.13
C GLU A 63 3.28 -7.33 6.20
N ARG A 64 3.32 -8.58 6.69
CA ARG A 64 2.15 -9.47 6.79
C ARG A 64 1.50 -9.36 8.17
N SER A 65 0.17 -9.37 8.24
CA SER A 65 -0.54 -9.32 9.53
C SER A 65 -0.13 -10.44 10.52
N PRO A 66 0.16 -10.13 11.80
CA PRO A 66 0.48 -11.14 12.82
C PRO A 66 -0.77 -11.88 13.35
N SER A 67 -0.59 -13.14 13.78
CA SER A 67 -1.59 -14.00 14.44
C SER A 67 -1.81 -13.65 15.93
N PRO A 68 -2.94 -14.06 16.58
CA PRO A 68 -3.57 -13.29 17.64
C PRO A 68 -2.89 -13.45 19.01
N GLY A 69 -2.07 -12.46 19.36
CA GLY A 69 -2.06 -11.94 20.73
C GLY A 69 -3.33 -11.10 20.96
N GLY A 70 -3.70 -10.81 22.20
CA GLY A 70 -4.89 -9.98 22.51
C GLY A 70 -4.90 -8.64 21.76
N PRO A 71 -5.98 -7.84 21.82
CA PRO A 71 -6.16 -6.68 20.95
C PRO A 71 -4.91 -5.77 20.94
N ARG A 72 -4.44 -5.42 19.75
CA ARG A 72 -3.27 -4.54 19.53
C ARG A 72 -3.64 -3.40 18.59
N ILE A 73 -3.05 -2.25 18.86
CA ILE A 73 -3.09 -1.07 18.00
C ILE A 73 -1.77 -1.02 17.23
N VAL A 74 -1.85 -1.16 15.91
CA VAL A 74 -0.68 -1.14 15.03
C VAL A 74 -0.28 0.30 14.74
N LEU A 75 0.96 0.66 15.02
CA LEU A 75 1.53 1.95 14.63
C LEU A 75 1.90 1.90 13.14
N GLN A 76 1.44 2.88 12.38
CA GLN A 76 1.61 2.96 10.94
C GLN A 76 2.34 4.26 10.57
N PRO A 77 3.65 4.19 10.25
CA PRO A 77 4.44 5.35 9.86
C PRO A 77 3.91 6.02 8.59
N ALA A 78 4.15 7.33 8.44
CA ALA A 78 3.51 8.15 7.42
C ALA A 78 3.78 7.71 5.98
N GLN A 79 5.03 7.32 5.69
CA GLN A 79 5.52 7.05 4.33
C GLN A 79 5.70 5.56 4.00
N VAL A 80 5.33 4.68 4.92
CA VAL A 80 5.45 3.22 4.71
C VAL A 80 4.11 2.68 4.26
N ALA A 81 4.08 1.83 3.23
CA ALA A 81 2.83 1.27 2.71
C ALA A 81 1.98 0.56 3.79
N GLY A 82 2.64 -0.01 4.79
CA GLY A 82 1.99 -0.64 5.94
C GLY A 82 1.73 -2.12 5.76
N LEU A 83 0.99 -2.69 6.71
CA LEU A 83 0.61 -4.11 6.69
C LEU A 83 -0.36 -4.39 5.54
N ASP A 84 -0.09 -5.45 4.78
CA ASP A 84 -0.97 -5.99 3.73
C ASP A 84 -1.55 -4.89 2.81
N ALA A 85 -0.70 -3.98 2.33
CA ALA A 85 -1.10 -2.86 1.50
C ALA A 85 -1.93 -3.30 0.28
N PHE A 86 -3.02 -2.57 0.01
CA PHE A 86 -3.87 -2.82 -1.15
C PHE A 86 -3.10 -2.58 -2.45
N THR A 87 -2.30 -1.52 -2.51
CA THR A 87 -1.62 -1.08 -3.73
C THR A 87 -0.22 -0.56 -3.43
N ALA A 88 0.53 -0.25 -4.50
CA ALA A 88 1.63 0.71 -4.37
C ALA A 88 1.11 2.07 -3.86
N GLY A 89 1.97 2.81 -3.16
CA GLY A 89 1.62 4.11 -2.59
C GLY A 89 1.53 5.23 -3.62
N THR A 90 0.61 6.15 -3.38
CA THR A 90 0.38 7.37 -4.17
C THR A 90 0.50 8.64 -3.35
N ALA A 91 1.03 8.52 -2.12
CA ALA A 91 1.37 9.66 -1.29
C ALA A 91 2.43 10.52 -1.99
N GLY A 92 2.17 11.82 -2.08
CA GLY A 92 3.18 12.78 -2.53
C GLY A 92 4.29 12.93 -1.48
N GLU A 93 5.43 13.49 -1.90
CA GLU A 93 6.50 13.88 -0.98
C GLU A 93 6.12 15.18 -0.26
N PHE A 94 6.15 15.17 1.08
CA PHE A 94 5.81 16.33 1.91
C PHE A 94 6.91 16.66 2.91
N PRO A 95 7.04 17.94 3.30
CA PRO A 95 8.02 18.33 4.31
C PRO A 95 7.85 17.50 5.58
N PRO A 96 8.96 17.16 6.26
CA PRO A 96 8.94 16.32 7.47
C PRO A 96 8.08 16.92 8.59
N ALA A 97 7.78 16.08 9.58
CA ALA A 97 6.87 16.30 10.70
C ALA A 97 7.24 17.46 11.66
N ASP A 98 8.27 18.24 11.37
CA ASP A 98 8.70 19.42 12.16
C ASP A 98 7.72 20.60 12.07
N ALA A 99 6.58 20.42 11.38
CA ALA A 99 5.48 21.36 11.39
C ALA A 99 4.93 21.51 12.83
N PRO A 100 4.60 22.72 13.28
CA PRO A 100 3.95 22.92 14.57
C PRO A 100 2.69 22.05 14.71
N ALA A 101 2.57 21.37 15.84
CA ALA A 101 1.40 20.56 16.16
C ALA A 101 0.12 21.42 16.07
N PRO A 102 -1.00 20.86 15.59
CA PRO A 102 -2.26 21.58 15.54
C PRO A 102 -2.77 21.83 16.97
N THR A 103 -3.27 23.03 17.24
CA THR A 103 -4.02 23.28 18.47
C THR A 103 -5.41 22.66 18.32
N LEU A 104 -5.62 21.51 18.94
CA LEU A 104 -6.89 20.80 18.94
C LEU A 104 -7.57 20.91 20.31
N THR A 105 -8.89 20.85 20.32
CA THR A 105 -9.70 20.73 21.55
C THR A 105 -10.54 19.45 21.44
N PRO A 106 -9.96 18.28 21.74
CA PRO A 106 -10.67 17.01 21.61
C PRO A 106 -11.84 16.91 22.58
N GLY A 107 -12.96 16.38 22.09
CA GLY A 107 -14.03 15.89 22.92
C GLY A 107 -13.68 14.55 23.58
N PRO A 108 -14.57 14.03 24.45
CA PRO A 108 -14.33 12.80 25.16
C PRO A 108 -14.14 11.58 24.23
N PRO A 109 -13.52 10.48 24.70
CA PRO A 109 -13.12 9.34 23.87
C PRO A 109 -14.26 8.57 23.18
N ALA A 110 -15.49 8.72 23.66
CA ALA A 110 -16.74 8.19 23.11
C ALA A 110 -16.60 6.81 22.42
N ALA A 111 -17.25 6.61 21.26
CA ALA A 111 -17.26 5.35 20.52
C ALA A 111 -15.92 4.99 19.84
N TYR A 112 -14.95 5.91 19.85
CA TYR A 112 -13.72 5.82 19.06
C TYR A 112 -12.52 5.29 19.84
N GLY A 113 -12.64 5.16 21.17
CA GLY A 113 -11.57 4.69 22.05
C GLY A 113 -10.37 5.64 22.15
N ALA A 114 -10.53 6.88 21.69
CA ALA A 114 -9.56 7.97 21.77
C ALA A 114 -10.30 9.32 21.75
N PRO A 115 -9.78 10.37 22.41
CA PRO A 115 -10.33 11.73 22.31
C PRO A 115 -10.57 12.10 20.85
N SER A 116 -11.73 12.69 20.55
CA SER A 116 -12.15 12.87 19.16
C SER A 116 -12.33 14.33 18.78
N VAL A 117 -12.00 14.66 17.54
CA VAL A 117 -12.17 15.99 16.95
C VAL A 117 -13.10 15.90 15.75
N SER A 118 -13.83 16.98 15.48
CA SER A 118 -14.70 17.08 14.30
C SER A 118 -13.85 17.15 13.04
N GLY A 119 -14.20 16.40 11.99
CA GLY A 119 -13.52 16.43 10.68
C GLY A 119 -13.54 17.81 10.00
N GLY A 120 -14.46 18.70 10.44
CA GLY A 120 -14.52 20.09 10.00
C GLY A 120 -13.60 21.06 10.75
N THR A 121 -12.81 20.56 11.71
CA THR A 121 -11.95 21.41 12.56
C THR A 121 -10.93 22.16 11.69
N ARG A 122 -10.87 23.48 11.86
CA ARG A 122 -9.93 24.34 11.13
C ARG A 122 -8.50 23.86 11.36
N ALA A 123 -7.74 23.71 10.27
CA ALA A 123 -6.34 23.30 10.32
C ALA A 123 -6.13 21.93 11.00
N LEU A 124 -7.15 21.07 11.11
CA LEU A 124 -6.96 19.68 11.51
C LEU A 124 -5.99 18.96 10.58
N TYR A 125 -6.11 19.28 9.30
CA TYR A 125 -5.30 18.73 8.23
C TYR A 125 -4.31 19.74 7.70
N GLY A 126 -3.21 19.22 7.14
CA GLY A 126 -2.21 19.96 6.40
C GLY A 126 -2.27 19.67 4.90
N GLY A 127 -1.35 20.28 4.18
CA GLY A 127 -1.11 20.02 2.77
C GLY A 127 -0.23 21.10 2.17
N THR A 128 0.09 20.99 0.88
CA THR A 128 0.77 22.06 0.14
C THR A 128 -0.23 22.75 -0.77
N LYS A 129 -0.32 24.08 -0.69
CA LYS A 129 -1.22 24.82 -1.58
C LYS A 129 -0.87 24.52 -3.05
N GLY A 130 -1.88 24.22 -3.87
CA GLY A 130 -1.68 23.95 -5.29
C GLY A 130 -1.22 22.53 -5.60
N ARG A 131 -1.02 21.66 -4.60
CA ARG A 131 -0.54 20.29 -4.79
C ARG A 131 -1.34 19.30 -3.94
N ALA A 132 -1.78 18.20 -4.57
CA ALA A 132 -2.49 17.14 -3.88
C ALA A 132 -1.55 16.31 -3.01
N SER A 133 -2.04 15.88 -1.85
CA SER A 133 -1.33 14.96 -0.96
C SER A 133 -1.29 13.52 -1.45
N CYS A 134 -2.19 13.18 -2.36
CA CYS A 134 -2.31 11.86 -2.96
C CYS A 134 -2.58 11.99 -4.45
N ASP A 135 -1.95 11.15 -5.27
CA ASP A 135 -2.32 10.99 -6.67
C ASP A 135 -3.57 10.10 -6.78
N VAL A 136 -4.73 10.74 -6.93
CA VAL A 136 -6.01 10.03 -7.01
C VAL A 136 -6.23 9.31 -8.33
N ALA A 137 -5.66 9.81 -9.42
CA ALA A 137 -5.77 9.14 -10.71
C ALA A 137 -4.99 7.82 -10.67
N GLU A 138 -3.77 7.86 -10.15
CA GLU A 138 -2.94 6.69 -9.98
C GLU A 138 -3.51 5.72 -8.93
N GLN A 139 -4.05 6.22 -7.82
CA GLN A 139 -4.67 5.37 -6.81
C GLN A 139 -5.89 4.63 -7.37
N THR A 140 -6.68 5.31 -8.21
CA THR A 140 -7.81 4.70 -8.92
C THR A 140 -7.32 3.60 -9.83
N ARG A 141 -6.25 3.84 -10.61
CA ARG A 141 -5.66 2.84 -11.50
C ARG A 141 -5.24 1.60 -10.71
N TYR A 142 -4.45 1.77 -9.65
CA TYR A 142 -3.97 0.62 -8.88
C TYR A 142 -5.09 -0.19 -8.21
N LEU A 143 -6.13 0.47 -7.68
CA LEU A 143 -7.24 -0.24 -7.04
C LEU A 143 -8.13 -0.98 -8.04
N THR A 144 -8.19 -0.52 -9.29
CA THR A 144 -9.08 -1.09 -10.32
C THR A 144 -8.38 -2.07 -11.25
N GLU A 145 -7.04 -2.17 -11.19
CA GLU A 145 -6.24 -3.10 -11.99
C GLU A 145 -6.44 -4.56 -11.58
N ASP A 146 -6.69 -4.82 -10.29
CA ASP A 146 -7.00 -6.15 -9.75
C ASP A 146 -8.49 -6.22 -9.32
N PRO A 147 -9.32 -7.05 -9.98
CA PRO A 147 -10.74 -7.17 -9.65
C PRO A 147 -11.03 -7.64 -8.21
N GLY A 148 -10.17 -8.47 -7.63
CA GLY A 148 -10.31 -8.96 -6.26
C GLY A 148 -10.10 -7.85 -5.24
N LYS A 149 -9.05 -7.04 -5.44
CA LYS A 149 -8.78 -5.84 -4.63
C LYS A 149 -9.85 -4.77 -4.81
N ALA A 150 -10.31 -4.55 -6.05
CA ALA A 150 -11.41 -3.63 -6.32
C ALA A 150 -12.67 -4.04 -5.54
N ALA A 151 -13.05 -5.31 -5.59
CA ALA A 151 -14.21 -5.82 -4.87
C ALA A 151 -14.05 -5.70 -3.34
N ALA A 152 -12.87 -6.01 -2.79
CA ALA A 152 -12.59 -5.87 -1.37
C ALA A 152 -12.63 -4.40 -0.91
N PHE A 153 -12.01 -3.49 -1.68
CA PHE A 153 -12.06 -2.06 -1.41
C PHE A 153 -13.51 -1.55 -1.41
N ALA A 154 -14.28 -1.95 -2.43
CA ALA A 154 -15.67 -1.55 -2.59
C ALA A 154 -16.55 -2.00 -1.40
N ARG A 155 -16.34 -3.23 -0.89
CA ARG A 155 -17.01 -3.72 0.33
C ARG A 155 -16.73 -2.85 1.55
N VAL A 156 -15.46 -2.50 1.81
CA VAL A 156 -15.10 -1.65 2.96
C VAL A 156 -15.61 -0.22 2.78
N ALA A 157 -15.52 0.33 1.56
CA ALA A 157 -15.98 1.68 1.25
C ALA A 157 -17.52 1.79 1.16
N VAL A 158 -18.23 0.66 1.11
CA VAL A 158 -19.69 0.54 0.97
C VAL A 158 -20.16 1.23 -0.33
N ILE A 159 -19.55 0.83 -1.44
CA ILE A 159 -19.83 1.31 -2.80
C ILE A 159 -19.85 0.13 -3.77
N ASP A 160 -20.34 0.36 -4.99
CA ASP A 160 -20.14 -0.58 -6.10
C ASP A 160 -18.71 -0.50 -6.65
N ALA A 161 -18.18 -1.62 -7.14
CA ALA A 161 -16.78 -1.70 -7.62
C ALA A 161 -16.51 -0.80 -8.84
N ASP A 162 -17.48 -0.64 -9.73
CA ASP A 162 -17.42 0.33 -10.85
C ASP A 162 -17.52 1.79 -10.38
N GLY A 163 -17.95 2.00 -9.13
CA GLY A 163 -18.03 3.29 -8.45
C GLY A 163 -16.71 3.80 -7.86
N ILE A 164 -15.65 2.99 -7.76
CA ILE A 164 -14.38 3.35 -7.10
C ILE A 164 -13.81 4.65 -7.63
N GLY A 165 -13.72 4.81 -8.95
CA GLY A 165 -13.17 6.02 -9.55
C GLY A 165 -13.98 7.28 -9.22
N ARG A 166 -15.31 7.18 -9.14
CA ARG A 166 -16.18 8.30 -8.74
C ARG A 166 -16.00 8.62 -7.26
N TYR A 167 -15.93 7.59 -6.42
CA TYR A 167 -15.74 7.73 -4.99
C TYR A 167 -14.41 8.42 -4.67
N LEU A 168 -13.28 7.94 -5.18
CA LEU A 168 -11.98 8.57 -4.91
C LEU A 168 -11.91 10.01 -5.42
N LYS A 169 -12.59 10.31 -6.54
CA LYS A 169 -12.70 11.67 -7.07
C LYS A 169 -13.47 12.63 -6.17
N SER A 170 -14.43 12.15 -5.37
CA SER A 170 -15.14 13.01 -4.42
C SER A 170 -14.34 13.31 -3.14
N LEU A 171 -13.34 12.48 -2.82
CA LEU A 171 -12.51 12.66 -1.63
C LEU A 171 -11.43 13.73 -1.83
N THR A 172 -11.10 14.44 -0.76
CA THR A 172 -10.12 15.53 -0.74
C THR A 172 -8.76 15.03 -0.26
N PRO A 173 -7.64 15.25 -0.97
CA PRO A 173 -6.30 14.90 -0.47
C PRO A 173 -5.84 15.86 0.60
N ALA A 174 -5.37 15.33 1.72
CA ALA A 174 -4.83 16.10 2.83
C ALA A 174 -3.74 15.32 3.60
N LEU A 175 -3.03 16.01 4.48
CA LEU A 175 -2.08 15.43 5.42
C LEU A 175 -2.65 15.42 6.83
N LEU A 176 -2.46 14.33 7.56
CA LEU A 176 -2.68 14.34 9.00
C LEU A 176 -1.70 15.29 9.68
N ARG A 177 -2.15 16.07 10.66
CA ARG A 177 -1.26 16.89 11.51
C ARG A 177 -1.12 16.36 12.93
N ALA A 178 -1.91 15.35 13.28
CA ALA A 178 -1.87 14.67 14.56
C ALA A 178 -1.94 13.16 14.34
N ASP A 179 -1.33 12.41 15.25
CA ASP A 179 -1.41 10.96 15.25
C ASP A 179 -2.87 10.54 15.37
N THR A 180 -3.36 9.78 14.38
CA THR A 180 -4.80 9.56 14.20
C THR A 180 -5.20 8.10 14.34
N ARG A 181 -6.15 7.82 15.23
CA ARG A 181 -6.74 6.50 15.43
C ARG A 181 -7.73 6.16 14.31
N VAL A 182 -7.53 5.00 13.69
CA VAL A 182 -8.41 4.48 12.63
C VAL A 182 -8.62 2.96 12.77
N THR A 183 -9.59 2.42 12.04
CA THR A 183 -9.51 1.03 11.61
C THR A 183 -8.98 1.03 10.18
N ASP A 184 -7.81 0.43 10.01
CA ASP A 184 -7.15 0.26 8.73
C ASP A 184 -7.48 -1.13 8.18
N HIS A 185 -7.54 -1.25 6.86
CA HIS A 185 -7.91 -2.48 6.18
C HIS A 185 -6.83 -2.88 5.18
N GLY A 186 -6.25 -4.06 5.36
CA GLY A 186 -5.30 -4.65 4.43
C GLY A 186 -5.97 -5.59 3.44
N TYR A 187 -5.20 -6.17 2.53
CA TYR A 187 -5.65 -7.21 1.60
C TYR A 187 -4.70 -8.40 1.67
N ALA A 188 -5.17 -9.50 2.24
CA ALA A 188 -4.40 -10.74 2.38
C ALA A 188 -5.30 -11.94 2.05
N ASP A 189 -4.69 -12.98 1.47
CA ASP A 189 -5.35 -14.26 1.18
C ASP A 189 -6.68 -14.10 0.40
N GLY A 190 -6.74 -13.10 -0.50
CA GLY A 190 -7.88 -12.86 -1.39
C GLY A 190 -9.00 -12.00 -0.79
N SER A 191 -8.86 -11.53 0.45
CA SER A 191 -9.91 -10.78 1.17
C SER A 191 -9.36 -9.54 1.87
N GLU A 192 -10.25 -8.59 2.17
CA GLU A 192 -9.97 -7.53 3.12
C GLU A 192 -9.69 -8.10 4.51
N THR A 193 -8.67 -7.56 5.17
CA THR A 193 -8.41 -7.72 6.61
C THR A 193 -8.74 -6.40 7.30
N SER A 194 -8.92 -6.42 8.62
CA SER A 194 -9.13 -5.19 9.39
C SER A 194 -8.35 -5.21 10.68
N PHE A 195 -7.70 -4.10 11.03
CA PHE A 195 -6.96 -3.98 12.27
C PHE A 195 -7.08 -2.57 12.86
N ALA A 196 -6.91 -2.50 14.16
CA ALA A 196 -6.80 -1.23 14.87
C ALA A 196 -5.44 -0.58 14.54
N ALA A 197 -5.43 0.66 14.04
CA ALA A 197 -4.20 1.38 13.77
C ALA A 197 -4.15 2.80 14.36
N VAL A 198 -2.94 3.32 14.54
CA VAL A 198 -2.65 4.75 14.65
C VAL A 198 -1.77 5.14 13.47
N LEU A 199 -2.24 6.10 12.69
CA LEU A 199 -1.49 6.70 11.59
C LEU A 199 -0.65 7.86 12.11
N GLU A 200 0.63 7.89 11.78
CA GLU A 200 1.54 8.99 12.12
C GLU A 200 1.10 10.31 11.50
N ALA A 201 1.27 11.42 12.22
CA ALA A 201 1.19 12.75 11.65
C ALA A 201 2.08 12.87 10.38
N GLY A 202 1.57 13.53 9.34
CA GLY A 202 2.21 13.57 8.02
C GLY A 202 1.76 12.45 7.08
N THR A 203 0.96 11.48 7.54
CA THR A 203 0.33 10.49 6.64
C THR A 203 -0.58 11.20 5.64
N ALA A 204 -0.40 10.91 4.35
CA ALA A 204 -1.31 11.36 3.30
C ALA A 204 -2.59 10.52 3.27
N VAL A 205 -3.74 11.20 3.30
CA VAL A 205 -5.06 10.59 3.33
C VAL A 205 -6.02 11.25 2.33
N LEU A 206 -7.02 10.48 1.89
CA LEU A 206 -8.21 11.00 1.22
C LEU A 206 -9.34 11.14 2.24
N VAL A 207 -9.86 12.35 2.42
CA VAL A 207 -10.94 12.66 3.37
C VAL A 207 -12.27 12.87 2.66
N ASP A 208 -13.37 12.43 3.27
CA ASP A 208 -14.72 12.68 2.74
C ASP A 208 -15.17 14.14 2.94
N ASP A 209 -16.38 14.46 2.50
CA ASP A 209 -16.98 15.79 2.62
C ASP A 209 -17.35 16.17 4.06
N ARG A 210 -17.25 15.24 5.03
CA ARG A 210 -17.39 15.50 6.46
C ARG A 210 -16.06 15.48 7.19
N GLY A 211 -14.96 15.40 6.44
CA GLY A 211 -13.60 15.45 6.92
C GLY A 211 -13.17 14.18 7.64
N VAL A 212 -13.73 13.01 7.33
CA VAL A 212 -13.27 11.74 7.89
C VAL A 212 -12.24 11.11 6.94
N PRO A 213 -11.08 10.62 7.41
CA PRO A 213 -10.15 9.86 6.58
C PRO A 213 -10.79 8.56 6.06
N ARG A 214 -10.71 8.34 4.75
CA ARG A 214 -11.32 7.19 4.06
C ARG A 214 -10.34 6.31 3.33
N VAL A 215 -9.17 6.83 2.96
CA VAL A 215 -8.11 6.07 2.29
C VAL A 215 -6.76 6.55 2.79
N ARG A 216 -5.86 5.62 3.09
CA ARG A 216 -4.44 5.91 3.36
C ARG A 216 -3.65 5.78 2.06
N CYS A 217 -3.03 6.86 1.62
CA CYS A 217 -2.44 6.93 0.27
C CYS A 217 -1.11 6.17 0.16
N ALA A 218 -0.43 5.89 1.27
CA ALA A 218 0.82 5.13 1.27
C ALA A 218 0.64 3.66 0.80
N GLY A 219 -0.54 3.06 1.00
CA GLY A 219 -0.82 1.67 0.63
C GLY A 219 -2.16 1.46 -0.09
N GLY A 220 -2.92 2.52 -0.36
CA GLY A 220 -4.24 2.43 -0.98
C GLY A 220 -5.32 1.82 -0.08
N ASN A 221 -5.02 1.63 1.21
CA ASN A 221 -5.88 0.96 2.15
C ASN A 221 -7.16 1.79 2.41
N PRO A 222 -8.36 1.19 2.30
CA PRO A 222 -9.57 1.84 2.76
C PRO A 222 -9.56 1.95 4.29
N LEU A 223 -10.09 3.05 4.81
CA LEU A 223 -10.13 3.36 6.24
C LEU A 223 -11.58 3.44 6.72
N SER A 224 -11.83 2.96 7.93
CA SER A 224 -13.11 3.13 8.62
C SER A 224 -12.92 3.77 10.00
N ALA A 225 -14.03 4.20 10.59
CA ALA A 225 -14.05 4.72 11.95
C ALA A 225 -13.36 3.74 12.91
N PRO A 226 -12.53 4.23 13.85
CA PRO A 226 -11.88 3.37 14.82
C PRO A 226 -12.93 2.73 15.73
N LYS A 227 -12.73 1.44 16.01
CA LYS A 227 -13.46 0.73 17.06
C LYS A 227 -12.75 0.90 18.39
N ALA A 228 -13.53 0.95 19.48
CA ALA A 228 -13.00 0.92 20.83
C ALA A 228 -12.05 -0.27 21.02
N ALA A 229 -10.87 0.00 21.53
CA ALA A 229 -9.82 -0.98 21.79
C ALA A 229 -9.19 -0.69 23.16
N GLU A 230 -10.04 -0.57 24.18
CA GLU A 230 -9.61 -0.26 25.55
C GLU A 230 -8.62 -1.32 26.07
N GLY A 231 -7.54 -0.86 26.71
CA GLY A 231 -6.49 -1.74 27.21
C GLY A 231 -5.64 -2.43 26.15
N ALA A 232 -5.83 -2.13 24.86
CA ALA A 232 -4.99 -2.66 23.80
C ALA A 232 -3.58 -2.06 23.87
N GLY A 233 -2.56 -2.92 23.84
CA GLY A 233 -1.17 -2.50 23.69
C GLY A 233 -0.87 -2.02 22.26
N HIS A 234 0.22 -1.27 22.09
CA HIS A 234 0.71 -0.88 20.77
C HIS A 234 1.69 -1.92 20.21
N THR A 235 1.73 -2.05 18.88
CA THR A 235 2.70 -2.86 18.14
C THR A 235 3.28 -2.09 16.97
N GLY A 236 4.48 -2.46 16.55
CA GLY A 236 5.27 -1.69 15.57
C GLY A 236 6.25 -0.75 16.26
N GLN A 237 7.12 -0.12 15.48
CA GLN A 237 8.09 0.84 15.99
C GLN A 237 7.44 2.22 16.18
N PRO A 238 7.42 2.78 17.40
CA PRO A 238 6.96 4.16 17.60
C PRO A 238 7.96 5.13 16.98
N TRP A 239 7.46 6.16 16.32
CA TRP A 239 8.28 7.27 15.80
C TRP A 239 8.72 8.22 16.92
N PRO A 240 9.80 9.00 16.72
CA PRO A 240 10.12 10.13 17.59
C PRO A 240 8.92 11.05 17.77
N GLY A 241 8.58 11.35 19.02
CA GLY A 241 7.43 12.21 19.34
C GLY A 241 6.10 11.48 19.47
N PHE A 242 6.01 10.16 19.24
CA PHE A 242 4.78 9.41 19.50
C PHE A 242 4.36 9.52 20.97
N ARG A 243 3.08 9.88 21.17
CA ARG A 243 2.44 10.00 22.49
C ARG A 243 1.03 9.41 22.41
N ALA A 244 0.84 8.22 23.00
CA ALA A 244 -0.46 7.55 23.01
C ALA A 244 -1.60 8.40 23.60
N SER A 245 -1.28 9.30 24.54
CA SER A 245 -2.23 10.25 25.13
C SER A 245 -2.64 11.41 24.22
N GLU A 246 -1.90 11.66 23.14
CA GLU A 246 -2.14 12.74 22.18
C GLU A 246 -2.80 12.24 20.88
N VAL A 247 -2.98 10.92 20.76
CA VAL A 247 -3.69 10.31 19.63
C VAL A 247 -5.14 10.78 19.62
N VAL A 248 -5.60 11.23 18.46
CA VAL A 248 -6.98 11.66 18.25
C VAL A 248 -7.73 10.75 17.29
N ALA A 249 -9.03 10.64 17.45
CA ALA A 249 -9.93 10.13 16.41
C ALA A 249 -10.61 11.29 15.68
N VAL A 250 -11.01 11.06 14.44
CA VAL A 250 -11.80 12.04 13.68
C VAL A 250 -13.23 11.54 13.54
N HIS A 251 -14.17 12.30 14.09
CA HIS A 251 -15.59 12.03 13.91
C HIS A 251 -16.16 12.88 12.77
N PRO A 252 -17.23 12.43 12.08
CA PRO A 252 -17.86 13.22 11.03
C PRO A 252 -18.30 14.59 11.53
N ALA A 253 -18.07 15.63 10.73
CA ALA A 253 -18.70 16.93 10.94
C ALA A 253 -20.24 16.81 10.82
N SER A 254 -20.97 17.71 11.51
CA SER A 254 -22.43 17.75 11.48
C SER A 254 -23.01 18.15 10.12
N GLN A 255 -22.21 18.81 9.28
CA GLN A 255 -22.59 19.25 7.94
C GLN A 255 -21.51 18.86 6.94
N THR A 256 -21.89 18.74 5.67
CA THR A 256 -20.94 18.56 4.58
C THR A 256 -20.19 19.87 4.32
N HIS A 257 -18.88 19.77 4.14
CA HIS A 257 -17.99 20.89 3.90
C HIS A 257 -17.77 21.04 2.39
N ARG A 258 -18.02 22.25 1.89
CA ARG A 258 -17.66 22.63 0.51
C ARG A 258 -16.15 22.85 0.35
N SER A 259 -15.44 23.03 1.45
CA SER A 259 -13.99 23.24 1.48
C SER A 259 -13.41 22.98 2.85
N PHE A 260 -12.15 22.59 2.90
CA PHE A 260 -11.36 22.44 4.12
C PHE A 260 -10.35 23.57 4.26
N VAL A 261 -10.11 24.01 5.50
CA VAL A 261 -9.01 24.92 5.83
C VAL A 261 -7.81 24.10 6.25
N LEU A 262 -6.79 24.07 5.40
CA LEU A 262 -5.58 23.28 5.54
C LEU A 262 -4.39 24.18 5.92
N TYR A 263 -3.40 23.60 6.59
CA TYR A 263 -2.15 24.26 6.95
C TYR A 263 -1.00 23.85 6.02
N ASP A 264 -0.36 24.81 5.38
CA ASP A 264 0.87 24.63 4.60
C ASP A 264 2.08 24.92 5.49
N ALA A 265 2.70 23.85 6.00
CA ALA A 265 3.86 23.92 6.87
C ALA A 265 5.08 24.56 6.20
N GLY A 266 5.26 24.37 4.88
CA GLY A 266 6.39 24.94 4.15
C GLY A 266 6.29 26.45 3.99
N ARG A 267 5.12 27.04 4.23
CA ARG A 267 4.87 28.48 4.13
C ARG A 267 4.34 29.11 5.41
N ASP A 268 4.14 28.30 6.44
CA ASP A 268 3.49 28.68 7.71
C ASP A 268 2.18 29.45 7.48
N LYS A 269 1.32 28.95 6.59
CA LYS A 269 0.08 29.64 6.19
C LYS A 269 -1.09 28.70 6.04
N LEU A 270 -2.27 29.24 6.32
CA LEU A 270 -3.53 28.54 6.08
C LEU A 270 -4.05 28.82 4.68
N PHE A 271 -4.60 27.80 4.05
CA PHE A 271 -5.28 27.90 2.75
C PHE A 271 -6.58 27.12 2.76
N ARG A 272 -7.48 27.47 1.85
CA ARG A 272 -8.75 26.78 1.62
C ARG A 272 -8.61 25.87 0.40
N ARG A 273 -8.93 24.59 0.56
CA ARG A 273 -9.07 23.61 -0.53
C ARG A 273 -10.54 23.25 -0.70
N PRO A 274 -11.17 23.53 -1.87
CA PRO A 274 -12.51 23.04 -2.14
C PRO A 274 -12.56 21.51 -2.10
N ALA A 275 -13.63 20.95 -1.57
CA ALA A 275 -13.75 19.50 -1.38
C ALA A 275 -13.67 18.75 -2.73
N GLY A 276 -12.98 17.61 -2.75
CA GLY A 276 -12.76 16.77 -3.94
C GLY A 276 -11.68 17.28 -4.91
N THR A 277 -11.16 18.50 -4.71
CA THR A 277 -10.16 19.09 -5.61
C THR A 277 -8.74 18.64 -5.29
N ARG A 278 -7.82 18.86 -6.24
CA ARG A 278 -6.40 18.44 -6.17
C ARG A 278 -5.42 19.60 -5.95
N GLY A 279 -5.97 20.77 -5.64
CA GLY A 279 -5.19 21.95 -5.28
C GLY A 279 -5.25 23.11 -6.28
N ALA A 280 -5.72 22.88 -7.51
CA ALA A 280 -5.81 23.93 -8.54
C ALA A 280 -6.66 25.14 -8.09
N ASP A 281 -7.72 24.86 -7.32
CA ASP A 281 -8.66 25.85 -6.81
C ASP A 281 -8.31 26.35 -5.39
N ASP A 282 -7.12 26.02 -4.88
CA ASP A 282 -6.72 26.42 -3.54
C ASP A 282 -6.53 27.94 -3.45
N THR A 283 -7.00 28.54 -2.35
CA THR A 283 -6.88 29.97 -2.07
C THR A 283 -6.22 30.20 -0.71
N TRP A 284 -5.29 31.16 -0.61
CA TRP A 284 -4.73 31.53 0.70
C TRP A 284 -5.83 32.12 1.58
N LEU A 285 -5.76 31.84 2.88
CA LEU A 285 -6.50 32.63 3.86
C LEU A 285 -5.65 33.84 4.23
N GLY A 286 -6.24 35.03 4.06
CA GLY A 286 -5.68 36.28 4.57
C GLY A 286 -5.78 36.40 6.07
#